data_AF-A0A1B2RCF5-F1
#
_entry.id   AF-A0A1B2RCF5-F1
#
_cell.length_a   1.000
_cell.length_b   1.000
_cell.length_c   1.000
_cell.angle_alpha   90.00
_cell.angle_beta   90.00
_cell.angle_gamma   90.00
#
_symmetry.space_group_name_H-M   'P 1'
#
loop_
_entity.id
_entity.type
_entity.pdbx_description
1 polymer ?
#
loop_
_entity_poly.entity_id
_entity_poly.type
_entity_poly.pdbx_seq_one_letter_code
_entity_poly.pdbx_strand_id
1 'polypeptide(L)'
;MRQLLLDKKKKELSEYKSIYMIKNYYQLFYEGLQKSIHELLKVMLRLFYLLEKNGRKSHRYEKKIVFDILGVVYDYMLSKSVKVA
;
A
#
# COMPACT_ATOMS: atom_id res chain seq x y z
N MET A 1 -3.07 -9.74 0.67
CA MET A 1 -3.39 -8.90 -0.52
C MET A 1 -2.64 -7.56 -0.53
N ARG A 2 -2.83 -6.66 0.46
CA ARG A 2 -2.18 -5.32 0.49
C ARG A 2 -0.64 -5.36 0.44
N GLN A 3 -0.02 -6.07 1.38
CA GLN A 3 1.44 -6.21 1.44
C GLN A 3 2.00 -6.85 0.15
N LEU A 4 1.30 -7.86 -0.37
CA LEU A 4 1.69 -8.55 -1.60
C LEU A 4 1.67 -7.61 -2.84
N LEU A 5 0.69 -6.71 -2.94
CA LEU A 5 0.64 -5.67 -3.98
C LEU A 5 1.80 -4.66 -3.85
N LEU A 6 2.17 -4.33 -2.61
CA LEU A 6 3.28 -3.44 -2.31
C LEU A 6 4.61 -4.07 -2.74
N ASP A 7 4.88 -5.30 -2.28
CA ASP A 7 6.16 -5.96 -2.47
C ASP A 7 6.39 -6.36 -3.93
N LYS A 8 5.36 -6.94 -4.58
CA LYS A 8 5.48 -7.50 -5.95
C LYS A 8 5.23 -6.48 -7.05
N LYS A 9 4.41 -5.46 -6.81
CA LYS A 9 3.95 -4.52 -7.86
C LYS A 9 4.23 -3.05 -7.55
N LYS A 10 4.85 -2.74 -6.39
CA LYS A 10 5.13 -1.36 -5.93
C LYS A 10 3.90 -0.46 -5.95
N LYS A 11 2.73 -1.05 -5.65
CA LYS A 11 1.44 -0.37 -5.62
C LYS A 11 0.96 -0.22 -4.18
N GLU A 12 0.76 1.01 -3.74
CA GLU A 12 0.17 1.32 -2.45
C GLU A 12 -1.36 1.47 -2.54
N LEU A 13 -2.08 0.77 -1.66
CA LEU A 13 -3.53 0.92 -1.48
C LEU A 13 -3.82 1.41 -0.06
N SER A 14 -4.75 2.36 0.11
CA SER A 14 -5.16 2.77 1.46
C SER A 14 -5.84 1.63 2.19
N GLU A 15 -5.64 1.56 3.51
CA GLU A 15 -6.26 0.56 4.37
C GLU A 15 -7.78 0.67 4.31
N TYR A 16 -8.33 1.87 4.48
CA TYR A 16 -9.78 2.12 4.35
C TYR A 16 -10.37 1.65 3.01
N LYS A 17 -9.70 1.91 1.89
CA LYS A 17 -10.19 1.48 0.56
C LYS A 17 -10.11 -0.03 0.39
N SER A 18 -9.04 -0.65 0.92
CA SER A 18 -8.88 -2.11 0.94
C SER A 18 -10.00 -2.77 1.74
N ILE A 19 -10.28 -2.26 2.95
CA ILE A 19 -11.31 -2.78 3.85
C ILE A 19 -12.68 -2.71 3.19
N TYR A 20 -13.04 -1.58 2.59
CA TYR A 20 -14.33 -1.43 1.91
C TYR A 20 -14.49 -2.40 0.74
N MET A 21 -13.43 -2.58 -0.07
CA MET A 21 -13.45 -3.55 -1.18
C MET A 21 -13.57 -5.00 -0.70
N ILE A 22 -12.88 -5.36 0.39
CA ILE A 22 -13.00 -6.69 1.00
C ILE A 22 -14.40 -6.90 1.57
N LYS A 23 -14.98 -5.89 2.23
CA LYS A 23 -16.34 -5.95 2.78
C LYS A 23 -17.38 -6.29 1.70
N ASN A 24 -17.28 -5.67 0.53
CA ASN A 24 -18.19 -5.94 -0.60
C ASN A 24 -18.06 -7.38 -1.14
N TYR A 25 -16.93 -8.05 -0.90
CA TYR A 25 -16.68 -9.42 -1.33
C TYR A 25 -17.00 -10.46 -0.26
N TYR A 26 -17.40 -10.05 0.95
CA TYR A 26 -17.61 -10.95 2.09
C TYR A 26 -18.62 -12.07 1.79
N GLN A 27 -19.77 -11.72 1.19
CA GLN A 27 -20.78 -12.72 0.83
C GLN A 27 -20.26 -13.69 -0.24
N LEU A 28 -19.55 -13.20 -1.26
CA LEU A 28 -18.97 -14.05 -2.30
C LEU A 28 -17.92 -15.02 -1.76
N PHE A 29 -17.17 -14.61 -0.71
CA PHE A 29 -16.26 -15.52 -0.02
C PHE A 29 -17.00 -16.61 0.72
N TYR A 30 -18.07 -16.27 1.43
CA TYR A 30 -18.89 -17.24 2.15
C TYR A 30 -19.50 -18.28 1.20
N GLU A 31 -20.07 -17.83 0.08
CA GLU A 31 -20.61 -18.71 -0.96
C GLU A 31 -19.52 -19.57 -1.61
N GLY A 32 -18.33 -18.99 -1.87
CA GLY A 32 -17.20 -19.71 -2.45
C GLY A 32 -16.68 -20.82 -1.53
N LEU A 33 -16.58 -20.54 -0.21
CA LEU A 33 -16.18 -21.50 0.82
C LEU A 33 -17.10 -22.73 0.87
N GLN A 34 -18.41 -22.53 0.66
CA GLN A 34 -19.39 -23.62 0.69
C GLN A 34 -19.40 -24.48 -0.57
N LYS A 35 -18.95 -23.96 -1.71
CA LYS A 35 -19.03 -24.67 -3.01
C LYS A 35 -17.80 -25.52 -3.30
N SER A 36 -16.64 -24.88 -3.45
CA SER A 36 -15.38 -25.57 -3.75
C SER A 36 -14.18 -24.64 -3.59
N ILE A 37 -13.00 -25.23 -3.42
CA ILE A 37 -11.73 -24.49 -3.41
C ILE A 37 -11.53 -23.70 -4.72
N HIS A 38 -11.95 -24.25 -5.87
CA HIS A 38 -11.81 -23.59 -7.17
C HIS A 38 -12.66 -22.30 -7.27
N GLU A 39 -13.91 -22.33 -6.80
CA GLU A 39 -14.77 -21.14 -6.78
C GLU A 39 -14.24 -20.09 -5.80
N LEU A 40 -13.76 -20.51 -4.63
CA LEU A 40 -13.12 -19.61 -3.68
C LEU A 40 -11.90 -18.92 -4.29
N LEU A 41 -11.01 -19.67 -4.96
CA LEU A 41 -9.83 -19.13 -5.63
C LEU A 41 -10.20 -18.12 -6.72
N LYS A 42 -11.27 -18.38 -7.48
CA LYS A 42 -11.78 -17.46 -8.49
C LYS A 42 -12.23 -16.12 -7.89
N VAL A 43 -12.95 -16.16 -6.77
CA VAL A 43 -13.36 -14.96 -6.02
C VAL A 43 -12.13 -14.22 -5.47
N MET A 44 -11.16 -14.93 -4.90
CA MET A 44 -9.90 -14.35 -4.40
C MET A 44 -9.10 -13.66 -5.51
N LEU A 45 -8.96 -14.31 -6.67
CA LEU A 45 -8.25 -13.76 -7.83
C LEU A 45 -8.95 -12.49 -8.35
N ARG A 46 -10.28 -12.51 -8.44
CA ARG A 46 -11.06 -11.35 -8.88
C ARG A 46 -10.89 -10.16 -7.94
N LEU A 47 -10.97 -10.40 -6.62
CA LEU A 47 -10.70 -9.37 -5.62
C LEU A 47 -9.27 -8.84 -5.74
N PHE A 48 -8.28 -9.71 -5.94
CA PHE A 48 -6.89 -9.31 -6.11
C PHE A 48 -6.70 -8.36 -7.28
N TYR A 49 -7.25 -8.68 -8.46
CA TYR A 49 -7.19 -7.80 -9.63
C TYR A 49 -7.88 -6.46 -9.40
N LEU A 50 -9.00 -6.43 -8.68
CA LEU A 50 -9.68 -5.18 -8.34
C LEU A 50 -8.85 -4.32 -7.40
N LEU A 51 -8.30 -4.91 -6.33
CA LEU A 51 -7.41 -4.22 -5.40
C LEU A 51 -6.18 -3.69 -6.13
N GLU A 52 -5.64 -4.44 -7.09
CA GLU A 52 -4.52 -4.00 -7.92
C GLU A 52 -4.88 -2.80 -8.81
N LYS A 53 -6.00 -2.88 -9.54
CA LYS A 53 -6.45 -1.81 -10.44
C LYS A 53 -6.72 -0.52 -9.67
N ASN A 54 -7.24 -0.66 -8.45
CA ASN A 54 -7.61 0.46 -7.58
C ASN A 54 -6.51 0.90 -6.60
N GLY A 55 -5.43 0.13 -6.51
CA GLY A 55 -4.25 0.35 -5.67
C GLY A 55 -3.23 1.30 -6.27
N ARG A 56 -3.67 2.23 -7.13
CA ARG A 56 -2.85 3.39 -7.45
C ARG A 56 -2.96 4.38 -6.29
N LYS A 57 -1.92 4.46 -5.48
CA LYS A 57 -1.53 5.71 -4.83
C LYS A 57 -0.30 6.23 -5.55
N SER A 58 -0.45 7.41 -6.15
CA SER A 58 0.64 8.17 -6.75
C SER A 58 1.72 8.42 -5.69
N HIS A 59 2.95 8.07 -6.03
CA HIS A 59 4.14 8.82 -5.63
C HIS A 59 4.35 9.06 -4.12
N ARG A 60 3.86 8.18 -3.24
CA ARG A 60 4.18 8.31 -1.81
C ARG A 60 5.59 7.81 -1.47
N TYR A 61 6.23 7.08 -2.38
CA TYR A 61 7.62 6.65 -2.26
C TYR A 61 8.64 7.80 -2.32
N GLU A 62 8.23 8.99 -2.78
CA GLU A 62 9.06 10.21 -2.76
C GLU A 62 8.61 11.23 -1.71
N LYS A 63 7.60 10.92 -0.88
CA LYS A 63 7.17 11.87 0.14
C LYS A 63 8.14 11.78 1.32
N LYS A 64 9.25 12.50 1.18
CA LYS A 64 10.17 12.80 2.27
C LYS A 64 9.37 13.21 3.50
N ILE A 65 9.58 12.51 4.60
CA ILE A 65 9.02 12.89 5.90
C ILE A 65 9.64 14.24 6.26
N VAL A 66 8.98 15.02 7.13
CA VAL A 66 9.55 16.30 7.59
C VAL A 66 11.01 16.14 8.01
N PHE A 67 11.38 15.01 8.64
CA PHE A 67 12.76 14.68 8.99
C PHE A 67 13.69 14.43 7.79
N ASP A 68 13.23 13.84 6.69
CA ASP A 68 14.01 13.65 5.46
C ASP A 68 14.24 14.98 4.70
N ILE A 69 13.35 15.96 4.89
CA ILE A 69 13.51 17.35 4.41
C ILE A 69 14.44 18.11 5.36
N LEU A 70 14.23 17.96 6.67
CA LEU A 70 15.04 18.58 7.71
C LEU A 70 16.46 18.00 7.75
N GLY A 71 16.74 16.81 7.23
CA GLY A 71 18.09 16.27 7.11
C GLY A 71 19.02 17.22 6.32
N VAL A 72 18.49 17.87 5.29
CA VAL A 72 19.22 18.92 4.54
C VAL A 72 19.47 20.16 5.41
N VAL A 73 18.52 20.53 6.26
CA VAL A 73 18.65 21.64 7.22
C VAL A 73 19.63 21.28 8.34
N TYR A 74 19.63 20.03 8.81
CA TYR A 74 20.53 19.54 9.84
C TYR A 74 21.98 19.51 9.32
N ASP A 75 22.20 19.01 8.11
CA ASP A 75 23.50 19.04 7.44
C ASP A 75 23.96 20.48 7.15
N TYR A 76 23.04 21.38 6.77
CA TYR A 76 23.31 22.80 6.62
C TYR A 76 23.70 23.47 7.96
N MET A 77 22.98 23.18 9.05
CA MET A 77 23.28 23.73 10.37
C MET A 77 24.59 23.17 10.94
N LEU A 78 24.85 21.87 10.75
CA LEU A 78 26.07 21.19 11.18
C LEU A 78 27.29 21.69 10.39
N SER A 79 27.16 21.86 9.07
CA SER A 79 28.23 22.44 8.25
C SER A 79 28.48 23.93 8.57
N LYS A 80 27.47 24.67 9.04
CA LYS A 80 27.63 26.05 9.51
C LYS A 80 28.31 26.11 10.89
N SER A 81 28.06 25.16 11.79
CA SER A 81 28.76 25.08 13.08
C SER A 81 30.21 24.63 12.95
N VAL A 82 30.54 23.78 11.97
CA VAL A 82 31.92 23.32 11.73
C VAL A 82 32.80 24.40 11.08
N LYS A 83 32.22 25.38 10.38
CA LYS A 83 32.96 26.50 9.76
C LYS A 83 33.26 27.69 10.68
N VAL A 84 32.85 27.62 11.95
CA VAL A 84 33.06 28.68 12.96
C VAL A 84 34.14 28.27 14.00
N ALA A 85 34.96 27.26 13.67
CA ALA A 85 36.16 26.90 14.43
C ALA A 85 37.43 27.38 13.70
#